data_AF-A0A2N9PCC4-F1
#
_entry.id   AF-A0A2N9PCC4-F1
#
_cell.length_a   1.000
_cell.length_b   1.000
_cell.length_c   1.000
_cell.angle_alpha   90.00
_cell.angle_beta   90.00
_cell.angle_gamma   90.00
#
_symmetry.space_group_name_H-M   'P 1'
#
loop_
_entity.id
_entity.type
_entity.pdbx_description
1 polymer ?
#
loop_
_entity_poly.entity_id
_entity_poly.type
_entity_poly.pdbx_seq_one_letter_code
_entity_poly.pdbx_strand_id
1 'polypeptide(L)'
;MGKTKGVKKEKFKPVEGNGKEAVIYITSEIATEIEVDKNGKVISYPDYGAYNGQEEFKIDDKIYCKKIKVGKDTKSAFPTYKAYIYRGNTVGEAVKKLKQDIKFNTHENAESTVLEVARHTKRNNLNYGDGGPIPPNTINKLYRLKYKIGTNDSGKTSYRYRIVDNIARNFPKINDFKNEYQNGDMSLGNRSSISIDPWDSHTLIGCIGIRGDKGAFHSSFTALTVEQKKTYKNKYHCINNYLETIIPELTGIYGRRGFSSSDGIVVAESSYTEEINTYILVDLLTEINSCKCKSLDPPVEKREDFYNSFGTKTIDYITKKSTANKFKALYMIAQRRQENGFTKNVIGNNPMNIKGNGDLGQVAIDTHETLKNGKYVPVKGEKFANFSSEDAGFKGYIDLLESNFNDAYKSLFDDSKTIDDFTTGLEDTGKKGPYATGKAQGGLSGTDDYKKKVKVLFEGVKKDYIKIYECKLCKEKDSKKKEEIKNDLDLLKKLK
;
A
#
# COMPACT_ATOMS: atom_id res chain seq x y z
N MET A 1 12.23 25.34 -27.85
CA MET A 1 11.90 23.96 -27.42
C MET A 1 13.19 23.27 -26.99
N GLY A 2 13.50 23.24 -25.70
CA GLY A 2 14.67 22.55 -25.18
C GLY A 2 14.42 21.04 -25.16
N LYS A 3 15.20 20.27 -25.93
CA LYS A 3 15.22 18.81 -25.83
C LYS A 3 15.68 18.44 -24.42
N THR A 4 14.77 17.90 -23.60
CA THR A 4 15.11 17.22 -22.35
C THR A 4 16.09 16.11 -22.70
N LYS A 5 17.35 16.23 -22.25
CA LYS A 5 18.35 15.16 -22.37
C LYS A 5 17.78 13.93 -21.66
N GLY A 6 17.40 12.91 -22.42
CA GLY A 6 17.02 11.62 -21.85
C GLY A 6 18.13 11.12 -20.93
N VAL A 7 17.77 10.71 -19.72
CA VAL A 7 18.72 10.18 -18.73
C VAL A 7 19.40 8.95 -19.33
N LYS A 8 20.71 9.01 -19.57
CA LYS A 8 21.47 7.88 -20.13
C LYS A 8 21.61 6.77 -19.08
N LYS A 9 21.38 5.53 -19.52
CA LYS A 9 21.69 4.31 -18.74
C LYS A 9 23.21 4.08 -18.70
N GLU A 10 23.75 3.75 -17.54
CA GLU A 10 25.12 3.27 -17.37
C GLU A 10 25.24 1.88 -18.02
N LYS A 11 26.38 1.61 -18.66
CA LYS A 11 26.70 0.31 -19.24
C LYS A 11 27.63 -0.42 -18.29
N PHE A 12 27.28 -1.65 -17.94
CA PHE A 12 28.09 -2.51 -17.09
C PHE A 12 28.78 -3.58 -17.93
N LYS A 13 29.99 -3.96 -17.53
CA LYS A 13 30.68 -5.09 -18.14
C LYS A 13 30.03 -6.42 -17.68
N PRO A 14 30.08 -7.48 -18.49
CA PRO A 14 29.77 -8.83 -18.03
C PRO A 14 30.58 -9.19 -16.78
N VAL A 15 30.03 -10.06 -15.93
CA VAL A 15 30.73 -10.52 -14.73
C VAL A 15 31.78 -11.56 -15.11
N GLU A 16 32.99 -11.39 -14.60
CA GLU A 16 34.10 -12.32 -14.80
C GLU A 16 34.23 -13.25 -13.58
N GLY A 17 34.43 -14.55 -13.84
CA GLY A 17 34.55 -15.57 -12.80
C GLY A 17 33.32 -15.62 -11.90
N ASN A 18 33.54 -15.68 -10.59
CA ASN A 18 32.45 -15.81 -9.62
C ASN A 18 31.90 -14.44 -9.15
N GLY A 19 32.42 -13.30 -9.63
CA GLY A 19 32.00 -11.97 -9.16
C GLY A 19 32.47 -11.62 -7.73
N LYS A 20 32.29 -10.36 -7.33
CA LYS A 20 32.68 -9.82 -6.01
C LYS A 20 31.52 -9.35 -5.13
N GLU A 21 30.30 -9.31 -5.69
CA GLU A 21 29.10 -8.89 -4.99
C GLU A 21 27.87 -9.45 -5.72
N ALA A 22 26.83 -9.79 -4.96
CA ALA A 22 25.53 -10.15 -5.52
C ALA A 22 24.37 -9.46 -4.78
N VAL A 23 23.27 -9.24 -5.50
CA VAL A 23 21.97 -8.88 -4.92
C VAL A 23 20.92 -9.84 -5.44
N ILE A 24 20.21 -10.51 -4.52
CA ILE A 24 19.02 -11.29 -4.85
C ILE A 24 17.81 -10.39 -4.64
N TYR A 25 17.12 -10.05 -5.72
CA TYR A 25 15.92 -9.23 -5.69
C TYR A 25 14.67 -10.10 -5.85
N ILE A 26 13.97 -10.32 -4.75
CA ILE A 26 12.72 -11.07 -4.69
C ILE A 26 11.55 -10.10 -4.89
N THR A 27 10.89 -10.22 -6.03
CA THR A 27 9.86 -9.27 -6.47
C THR A 27 8.46 -9.67 -6.01
N SER A 28 7.49 -8.78 -6.25
CA SER A 28 6.06 -9.10 -6.23
C SER A 28 5.50 -9.52 -7.60
N GLU A 29 6.36 -9.64 -8.62
CA GLU A 29 5.99 -10.12 -9.95
C GLU A 29 5.73 -11.63 -9.92
N ILE A 30 4.57 -12.05 -10.41
CA ILE A 30 4.21 -13.46 -10.47
C ILE A 30 5.09 -14.19 -11.51
N ALA A 31 5.71 -15.28 -11.08
CA ALA A 31 6.42 -16.23 -11.93
C ALA A 31 5.45 -17.26 -12.53
N THR A 32 4.64 -17.91 -11.67
CA THR A 32 3.64 -18.91 -12.06
C THR A 32 2.32 -18.59 -11.39
N GLU A 33 1.25 -18.57 -12.18
CA GLU A 33 -0.11 -18.18 -11.76
C GLU A 33 -0.92 -19.37 -11.21
N ILE A 34 -1.99 -19.05 -10.48
CA ILE A 34 -3.03 -20.03 -10.13
C ILE A 34 -4.00 -20.12 -11.30
N GLU A 35 -4.27 -21.33 -11.79
CA GLU A 35 -5.21 -21.54 -12.89
C GLU A 35 -6.57 -21.98 -12.36
N VAL A 36 -7.63 -21.42 -12.93
CA VAL A 36 -9.02 -21.75 -12.63
C VAL A 36 -9.77 -22.13 -13.90
N ASP A 37 -10.78 -22.99 -13.76
CA ASP A 37 -11.71 -23.27 -14.85
C ASP A 37 -12.72 -22.11 -15.04
N LYS A 38 -13.58 -22.26 -16.06
CA LYS A 38 -14.66 -21.31 -16.38
C LYS A 38 -15.66 -21.06 -15.24
N ASN A 39 -15.72 -21.95 -14.24
CA ASN A 39 -16.59 -21.84 -13.08
C ASN A 39 -15.84 -21.25 -11.87
N GLY A 40 -14.59 -20.82 -12.05
CA GLY A 40 -13.75 -20.29 -10.98
C GLY A 40 -13.24 -21.35 -10.02
N LYS A 41 -13.27 -22.64 -10.37
CA LYS A 41 -12.66 -23.72 -9.57
C LYS A 41 -11.18 -23.84 -9.92
N VAL A 42 -10.33 -23.93 -8.91
CA VAL A 42 -8.88 -24.10 -9.12
C VAL A 42 -8.61 -25.44 -9.79
N ILE A 43 -7.95 -25.40 -10.95
CA ILE A 43 -7.51 -26.58 -11.71
C ILE A 43 -6.03 -26.87 -11.49
N SER A 44 -5.22 -25.83 -11.31
CA SER A 44 -3.82 -25.96 -10.96
C SER A 44 -3.38 -24.78 -10.09
N TYR A 45 -2.39 -25.02 -9.24
CA TYR A 45 -1.76 -23.99 -8.43
C TYR A 45 -0.30 -24.36 -8.24
N PRO A 46 0.61 -23.39 -8.24
CA PRO A 46 2.04 -23.70 -8.16
C PRO A 46 2.44 -24.05 -6.72
N ASP A 47 1.63 -23.70 -5.71
CA ASP A 47 1.84 -24.02 -4.29
C ASP A 47 0.63 -23.68 -3.42
N TYR A 48 0.70 -24.09 -2.16
CA TYR A 48 -0.31 -23.82 -1.16
C TYR A 48 0.27 -23.76 0.25
N GLY A 49 -0.41 -22.99 1.10
CA GLY A 49 -0.12 -22.87 2.52
C GLY A 49 -1.34 -23.12 3.39
N ALA A 50 -1.25 -22.73 4.66
CA ALA A 50 -2.43 -22.76 5.53
C ALA A 50 -3.57 -21.90 4.97
N TYR A 51 -4.79 -22.09 5.48
CA TYR A 51 -5.91 -21.23 5.10
C TYR A 51 -5.78 -19.83 5.72
N ASN A 52 -5.74 -18.78 4.90
CA ASN A 52 -5.41 -17.42 5.33
C ASN A 52 -6.64 -16.57 5.67
N GLY A 53 -7.83 -17.17 5.67
CA GLY A 53 -9.08 -16.46 5.94
C GLY A 53 -9.68 -15.76 4.71
N GLN A 54 -9.05 -15.85 3.53
CA GLN A 54 -9.55 -15.26 2.29
C GLN A 54 -10.03 -16.35 1.33
N GLU A 55 -11.26 -16.21 0.83
CA GLU A 55 -11.80 -17.11 -0.20
C GLU A 55 -11.06 -16.91 -1.54
N GLU A 56 -10.80 -15.66 -1.91
CA GLU A 56 -10.02 -15.28 -3.09
C GLU A 56 -9.46 -13.86 -2.93
N PHE A 57 -8.27 -13.61 -3.48
CA PHE A 57 -7.72 -12.27 -3.70
C PHE A 57 -7.14 -12.17 -5.12
N LYS A 58 -7.61 -11.17 -5.88
CA LYS A 58 -7.32 -10.98 -7.31
C LYS A 58 -7.00 -9.52 -7.63
N ILE A 59 -6.04 -9.27 -8.52
CA ILE A 59 -5.72 -7.95 -9.09
C ILE A 59 -5.45 -8.13 -10.59
N ASP A 60 -6.02 -7.29 -11.44
CA ASP A 60 -5.79 -7.28 -12.90
C ASP A 60 -5.87 -8.69 -13.51
N ASP A 61 -6.94 -9.39 -13.15
CA ASP A 61 -7.23 -10.78 -13.52
C ASP A 61 -6.27 -11.87 -13.02
N LYS A 62 -5.23 -11.52 -12.27
CA LYS A 62 -4.33 -12.49 -11.62
C LYS A 62 -4.79 -12.84 -10.23
N ILE A 63 -4.76 -14.13 -9.91
CA ILE A 63 -5.14 -14.66 -8.59
C ILE A 63 -3.89 -14.76 -7.72
N TYR A 64 -3.90 -14.09 -6.58
CA TYR A 64 -2.81 -14.02 -5.60
C TYR A 64 -3.05 -14.92 -4.39
N CYS A 65 -4.31 -15.22 -4.10
CA CYS A 65 -4.67 -16.23 -3.13
C CYS A 65 -6.04 -16.79 -3.48
N LYS A 66 -6.24 -18.09 -3.31
CA LYS A 66 -7.57 -18.69 -3.43
C LYS A 66 -7.72 -19.90 -2.53
N LYS A 67 -8.87 -20.03 -1.87
CA LYS A 67 -9.17 -21.17 -1.03
C LYS A 67 -9.26 -22.45 -1.85
N ILE A 68 -8.62 -23.49 -1.35
CA ILE A 68 -8.66 -24.83 -1.93
C ILE A 68 -8.90 -25.89 -0.85
N LYS A 69 -9.26 -27.10 -1.29
CA LYS A 69 -9.31 -28.31 -0.47
C LYS A 69 -8.14 -29.21 -0.85
N VAL A 70 -7.30 -29.55 0.13
CA VAL A 70 -6.20 -30.51 -0.03
C VAL A 70 -6.46 -31.65 0.96
N GLY A 71 -6.92 -32.79 0.42
CA GLY A 71 -7.47 -33.86 1.26
C GLY A 71 -8.67 -33.38 2.06
N LYS A 72 -8.64 -33.54 3.39
CA LYS A 72 -9.71 -33.07 4.29
C LYS A 72 -9.55 -31.61 4.72
N ASP A 73 -8.39 -31.02 4.49
CA ASP A 73 -8.03 -29.71 5.01
C ASP A 73 -8.44 -28.58 4.06
N THR A 74 -8.85 -27.46 4.65
CA THR A 74 -8.93 -26.17 3.94
C THR A 74 -7.54 -25.53 3.92
N LYS A 75 -7.07 -25.13 2.74
CA LYS A 75 -5.78 -24.47 2.50
C LYS A 75 -5.99 -23.24 1.61
N SER A 76 -4.92 -22.48 1.36
CA SER A 76 -4.93 -21.43 0.34
C SER A 76 -3.88 -21.74 -0.72
N ALA A 77 -4.26 -21.71 -1.99
CA ALA A 77 -3.35 -21.69 -3.13
C ALA A 77 -2.69 -20.31 -3.22
N PHE A 78 -1.41 -20.29 -3.58
CA PHE A 78 -0.63 -19.07 -3.79
C PHE A 78 0.11 -19.16 -5.13
N PRO A 79 0.29 -18.05 -5.86
CA PRO A 79 1.21 -18.00 -6.98
C PRO A 79 2.65 -18.12 -6.47
N THR A 80 3.58 -18.07 -7.40
CA THR A 80 5.01 -17.94 -7.14
C THR A 80 5.53 -16.61 -7.62
N TYR A 81 6.69 -16.19 -7.13
CA TYR A 81 7.26 -14.90 -7.44
C TYR A 81 8.65 -15.01 -8.06
N LYS A 82 9.01 -14.05 -8.90
CA LYS A 82 10.33 -13.98 -9.53
C LYS A 82 11.38 -13.43 -8.58
N ALA A 83 12.54 -14.05 -8.58
CA ALA A 83 13.75 -13.58 -7.91
C ALA A 83 14.86 -13.39 -8.95
N TYR A 84 15.24 -12.12 -9.15
CA TYR A 84 16.29 -11.71 -10.07
C TYR A 84 17.63 -11.65 -9.36
N ILE A 85 18.70 -12.04 -10.06
CA ILE A 85 20.06 -12.07 -9.51
C ILE A 85 20.86 -10.97 -10.21
N TYR A 86 21.43 -10.05 -9.44
CA TYR A 86 22.33 -9.02 -9.93
C TYR A 86 23.72 -9.32 -9.41
N ARG A 87 24.71 -9.26 -10.29
CA ARG A 87 26.11 -9.57 -9.96
C ARG A 87 27.03 -8.40 -10.28
N GLY A 88 28.09 -8.24 -9.51
CA GLY A 88 29.05 -7.14 -9.65
C GLY A 88 30.49 -7.63 -9.73
N ASN A 89 31.29 -7.02 -10.61
CA ASN A 89 32.75 -7.23 -10.63
C ASN A 89 33.46 -6.49 -9.50
N THR A 90 32.81 -5.44 -8.96
CA THR A 90 33.31 -4.61 -7.87
C THR A 90 32.24 -4.39 -6.80
N VAL A 91 32.68 -4.05 -5.59
CA VAL A 91 31.78 -3.73 -4.47
C VAL A 91 30.91 -2.52 -4.85
N GLY A 92 29.60 -2.64 -4.65
CA GLY A 92 28.57 -1.67 -4.98
C GLY A 92 28.04 -1.72 -6.41
N GLU A 93 28.63 -2.50 -7.32
CA GLU A 93 28.19 -2.59 -8.71
C GLU A 93 26.84 -3.31 -8.86
N ALA A 94 26.63 -4.41 -8.13
CA ALA A 94 25.36 -5.15 -8.21
C ALA A 94 24.19 -4.30 -7.69
N VAL A 95 24.43 -3.52 -6.63
CA VAL A 95 23.44 -2.56 -6.09
C VAL A 95 23.16 -1.44 -7.09
N LYS A 96 24.17 -0.93 -7.81
CA LYS A 96 23.98 0.07 -8.87
C LYS A 96 23.14 -0.46 -10.04
N LYS A 97 23.43 -1.68 -10.51
CA LYS A 97 22.65 -2.37 -11.55
C LYS A 97 21.17 -2.46 -11.14
N LEU A 98 20.89 -2.96 -9.94
CA LEU A 98 19.52 -3.03 -9.41
C LEU A 98 18.85 -1.65 -9.31
N LYS A 99 19.56 -0.62 -8.81
CA LYS A 99 19.03 0.75 -8.73
C LYS A 99 18.65 1.31 -10.11
N GLN A 100 19.49 1.05 -11.12
CA GLN A 100 19.19 1.45 -12.49
C GLN A 100 17.94 0.73 -13.00
N ASP A 101 17.87 -0.58 -12.82
CA ASP A 101 16.77 -1.41 -13.32
C ASP A 101 15.42 -1.06 -12.66
N ILE A 102 15.40 -0.83 -11.34
CA ILE A 102 14.20 -0.31 -10.65
C ILE A 102 13.79 1.06 -11.23
N LYS A 103 14.75 1.96 -11.45
CA LYS A 103 14.47 3.32 -11.95
C LYS A 103 13.85 3.31 -13.35
N PHE A 104 14.27 2.36 -14.20
CA PHE A 104 13.79 2.26 -15.59
C PHE A 104 12.72 1.19 -15.78
N ASN A 105 12.28 0.52 -14.71
CA ASN A 105 11.33 -0.60 -14.76
C ASN A 105 11.78 -1.71 -15.73
N THR A 106 13.06 -2.10 -15.65
CA THR A 106 13.69 -3.16 -16.44
C THR A 106 14.37 -4.18 -15.54
N HIS A 107 14.79 -5.32 -16.12
CA HIS A 107 15.68 -6.31 -15.49
C HIS A 107 16.86 -6.68 -16.41
N GLU A 108 17.24 -5.75 -17.29
CA GLU A 108 18.25 -5.99 -18.33
C GLU A 108 19.67 -6.20 -17.78
N ASN A 109 19.92 -5.76 -16.54
CA ASN A 109 21.20 -5.91 -15.86
C ASN A 109 21.22 -7.09 -14.88
N ALA A 110 20.10 -7.83 -14.77
CA ALA A 110 20.03 -9.09 -14.03
C ALA A 110 20.56 -10.25 -14.89
N GLU A 111 21.00 -11.31 -14.23
CA GLU A 111 21.31 -12.59 -14.88
C GLU A 111 20.07 -13.17 -15.57
N SER A 112 20.28 -13.94 -16.63
CA SER A 112 19.19 -14.59 -17.38
C SER A 112 18.42 -15.60 -16.54
N THR A 113 19.09 -16.22 -15.57
CA THR A 113 18.46 -17.19 -14.67
C THR A 113 17.59 -16.44 -13.66
N VAL A 114 16.27 -16.67 -13.76
CA VAL A 114 15.29 -16.17 -12.80
C VAL A 114 14.89 -17.31 -11.88
N LEU A 115 15.03 -17.09 -10.58
CA LEU A 115 14.56 -18.05 -9.57
C LEU A 115 13.07 -17.86 -9.31
N GLU A 116 12.39 -18.95 -9.04
CA GLU A 116 10.97 -18.97 -8.69
C GLU A 116 10.81 -19.28 -7.20
N VAL A 117 10.20 -18.36 -6.45
CA VAL A 117 10.13 -18.43 -4.98
C VAL A 117 8.71 -18.39 -4.41
N ALA A 118 8.49 -19.25 -3.41
CA ALA A 118 7.30 -19.27 -2.58
C ALA A 118 7.36 -18.17 -1.52
N ARG A 119 6.27 -17.42 -1.37
CA ARG A 119 6.15 -16.35 -0.38
C ARG A 119 4.87 -16.51 0.46
N HIS A 120 4.71 -17.67 1.12
CA HIS A 120 3.66 -17.88 2.15
C HIS A 120 4.20 -18.64 3.38
N THR A 121 3.36 -18.91 4.39
CA THR A 121 3.78 -19.65 5.61
C THR A 121 2.71 -20.63 6.13
N LYS A 122 3.15 -21.64 6.88
CA LYS A 122 2.36 -22.64 7.63
C LYS A 122 1.32 -22.06 8.59
N ARG A 123 1.49 -20.82 9.07
CA ARG A 123 0.53 -20.16 9.98
C ARG A 123 -0.14 -18.93 9.36
N ASN A 124 0.04 -18.73 8.04
CA ASN A 124 -0.25 -17.50 7.31
C ASN A 124 0.26 -16.26 8.00
N ASN A 125 1.42 -15.81 7.55
CA ASN A 125 1.85 -14.46 7.88
C ASN A 125 1.26 -13.50 6.85
N LEU A 126 0.01 -13.10 7.06
CA LEU A 126 -0.66 -12.06 6.26
C LEU A 126 0.03 -10.69 6.38
N ASN A 127 1.00 -10.54 7.29
CA ASN A 127 1.82 -9.34 7.43
C ASN A 127 3.28 -9.76 7.50
N TYR A 128 3.89 -9.95 6.34
CA TYR A 128 5.32 -9.96 6.24
C TYR A 128 5.89 -8.65 6.84
N GLY A 129 6.54 -8.73 8.00
CA GLY A 129 7.00 -7.57 8.78
C GLY A 129 6.33 -7.35 10.15
N ASP A 130 5.05 -7.72 10.37
CA ASP A 130 4.38 -7.50 11.68
C ASP A 130 4.61 -8.66 12.67
N GLY A 131 4.98 -9.86 12.19
CA GLY A 131 5.12 -11.05 13.05
C GLY A 131 5.98 -12.19 12.51
N GLY A 132 6.58 -12.01 11.33
CA GLY A 132 7.53 -12.92 10.70
C GLY A 132 8.38 -12.12 9.73
N PRO A 133 9.67 -12.47 9.53
CA PRO A 133 10.61 -11.53 8.98
C PRO A 133 10.36 -11.45 7.47
N ILE A 134 9.83 -10.33 7.00
CA ILE A 134 10.39 -9.70 5.81
C ILE A 134 11.38 -8.69 6.35
N PRO A 135 12.60 -8.62 5.81
CA PRO A 135 13.47 -7.51 6.12
C PRO A 135 12.74 -6.21 5.75
N PRO A 136 12.59 -5.19 6.62
CA PRO A 136 12.12 -3.85 6.24
C PRO A 136 13.16 -3.15 5.35
N ASN A 137 13.62 -3.83 4.31
CA ASN A 137 14.66 -3.37 3.43
C ASN A 137 14.10 -2.45 2.37
N THR A 138 14.92 -1.48 2.04
CA THR A 138 14.72 -0.63 0.87
C THR A 138 15.99 -0.74 0.06
N ILE A 139 15.96 -0.24 -1.18
CA ILE A 139 17.15 -0.15 -2.01
C ILE A 139 18.31 0.66 -1.36
N ASN A 140 18.00 1.44 -0.31
CA ASN A 140 18.98 2.21 0.47
C ASN A 140 19.41 1.50 1.78
N LYS A 141 18.69 0.48 2.21
CA LYS A 141 18.98 -0.30 3.43
C LYS A 141 18.75 -1.78 3.16
N LEU A 142 19.73 -2.41 2.52
CA LEU A 142 19.68 -3.82 2.16
C LEU A 142 20.13 -4.71 3.33
N TYR A 143 19.55 -5.91 3.37
CA TYR A 143 19.96 -6.96 4.31
C TYR A 143 21.02 -7.82 3.64
N ARG A 144 21.75 -8.58 4.45
CA ARG A 144 22.81 -9.48 3.98
C ARG A 144 22.42 -10.93 4.19
N LEU A 145 23.03 -11.82 3.41
CA LEU A 145 23.03 -13.26 3.66
C LEU A 145 24.25 -13.68 4.48
N LYS A 146 24.02 -14.61 5.41
CA LYS A 146 25.06 -15.31 6.19
C LYS A 146 24.77 -16.81 6.20
N TYR A 147 25.81 -17.64 6.28
CA TYR A 147 25.67 -19.07 6.49
C TYR A 147 25.83 -19.41 7.98
N LYS A 148 24.88 -20.16 8.56
CA LYS A 148 24.94 -20.56 9.97
C LYS A 148 24.44 -21.97 10.20
N ILE A 149 25.02 -22.63 11.20
CA ILE A 149 24.46 -23.83 11.83
C ILE A 149 23.06 -23.54 12.41
N GLY A 150 22.12 -24.46 12.20
CA GLY A 150 20.78 -24.41 12.75
C GLY A 150 20.35 -25.77 13.27
N THR A 151 19.59 -25.80 14.36
CA THR A 151 19.15 -27.03 15.02
C THR A 151 17.63 -27.03 15.09
N ASN A 152 16.99 -28.18 14.82
CA ASN A 152 15.54 -28.31 15.01
C ASN A 152 15.18 -28.68 16.46
N ASP A 153 13.89 -28.69 16.79
CA ASP A 153 13.38 -29.03 18.13
C ASP A 153 13.79 -30.43 18.61
N SER A 154 14.24 -31.31 17.71
CA SER A 154 14.74 -32.66 18.02
C SER A 154 16.27 -32.73 18.12
N GLY A 155 16.98 -31.61 18.21
CA GLY A 155 18.44 -31.57 18.32
C GLY A 155 19.20 -31.88 17.04
N LYS A 156 18.54 -31.99 15.87
CA LYS A 156 19.19 -32.31 14.60
C LYS A 156 19.76 -31.07 13.94
N THR A 157 21.05 -31.13 13.61
CA THR A 157 21.82 -30.05 13.00
C THR A 157 21.61 -29.92 11.50
N SER A 158 21.70 -28.69 11.00
CA SER A 158 21.61 -28.26 9.61
C SER A 158 22.48 -27.02 9.39
N TYR A 159 22.73 -26.64 8.13
CA TYR A 159 23.47 -25.45 7.76
C TYR A 159 22.71 -24.66 6.70
N ARG A 160 22.53 -23.36 6.91
CA ARG A 160 21.52 -22.57 6.18
C ARG A 160 21.95 -21.17 5.82
N TYR A 161 21.48 -20.70 4.67
CA TYR A 161 21.56 -19.30 4.27
C TYR A 161 20.49 -18.47 4.99
N ARG A 162 20.92 -17.49 5.77
CA ARG A 162 20.08 -16.68 6.65
C ARG A 162 20.12 -15.20 6.26
N ILE A 163 18.95 -14.59 6.17
CA ILE A 163 18.80 -13.13 5.99
C ILE A 163 19.03 -12.44 7.34
N VAL A 164 19.97 -11.49 7.39
CA VAL A 164 20.38 -10.78 8.61
C VAL A 164 20.61 -9.28 8.35
N ASP A 165 20.42 -8.46 9.38
CA ASP A 165 20.73 -7.04 9.33
C ASP A 165 22.21 -6.81 8.98
N ASN A 166 22.49 -5.78 8.17
CA ASN A 166 23.85 -5.39 7.83
C ASN A 166 24.50 -4.56 8.95
N ILE A 167 24.85 -5.20 10.07
CA ILE A 167 25.54 -4.59 11.21
C ILE A 167 26.80 -5.37 11.57
N ALA A 168 27.83 -4.69 12.09
CA ALA A 168 29.13 -5.29 12.37
C ALA A 168 29.08 -6.50 13.32
N ARG A 169 28.18 -6.48 14.31
CA ARG A 169 27.91 -7.63 15.20
C ARG A 169 27.58 -8.91 14.41
N ASN A 170 26.94 -8.76 13.25
CA ASN A 170 26.51 -9.91 12.45
C ASN A 170 27.64 -10.54 11.60
N PHE A 171 28.77 -9.84 11.49
CA PHE A 171 29.91 -10.22 10.64
C PHE A 171 31.20 -9.86 11.40
N PRO A 172 31.50 -10.56 12.51
CA PRO A 172 32.67 -10.24 13.31
C PRO A 172 33.96 -10.54 12.52
N LYS A 173 35.06 -9.85 12.88
CA LYS A 173 36.37 -10.14 12.28
C LYS A 173 36.85 -11.50 12.78
N ILE A 174 37.26 -12.36 11.84
CA ILE A 174 37.83 -13.68 12.12
C ILE A 174 39.24 -13.72 11.56
N ASN A 175 40.19 -14.19 12.37
CA ASN A 175 41.60 -14.28 11.97
C ASN A 175 41.89 -15.48 11.06
N ASP A 176 41.13 -16.58 11.23
CA ASP A 176 41.21 -17.78 10.40
C ASP A 176 39.85 -18.05 9.73
N PHE A 177 39.74 -17.69 8.46
CA PHE A 177 38.49 -17.81 7.70
C PHE A 177 38.00 -19.25 7.59
N LYS A 178 38.88 -20.26 7.69
CA LYS A 178 38.48 -21.68 7.61
C LYS A 178 37.60 -22.10 8.78
N ASN A 179 37.74 -21.45 9.92
CA ASN A 179 36.97 -21.74 11.13
C ASN A 179 35.75 -20.81 11.33
N GLU A 180 35.42 -20.01 10.33
CA GLU A 180 34.35 -19.00 10.44
C GLU A 180 32.95 -19.58 10.68
N TYR A 181 32.69 -20.77 10.15
CA TYR A 181 31.42 -21.48 10.36
C TYR A 181 31.21 -21.92 11.82
N GLN A 182 32.30 -22.07 12.59
CA GLN A 182 32.30 -22.47 14.00
C GLN A 182 32.25 -21.26 14.93
N ASN A 183 32.96 -20.19 14.58
CA ASN A 183 33.23 -19.05 15.48
C ASN A 183 32.27 -17.86 15.29
N GLY A 184 31.45 -17.88 14.25
CA GLY A 184 30.52 -16.81 13.92
C GLY A 184 29.25 -16.82 14.77
N ASP A 185 29.33 -16.73 16.09
CA ASP A 185 28.14 -16.69 16.93
C ASP A 185 27.52 -15.29 17.01
N MET A 186 26.19 -15.25 17.09
CA MET A 186 25.40 -14.03 17.21
C MET A 186 24.02 -14.34 17.75
N SER A 187 23.60 -13.51 18.72
CA SER A 187 22.20 -13.30 19.06
C SER A 187 21.45 -12.84 17.81
N LEU A 188 20.60 -13.70 17.26
CA LEU A 188 19.39 -13.24 16.61
C LEU A 188 18.50 -12.78 17.77
N GLY A 189 17.86 -11.61 17.70
CA GLY A 189 16.92 -11.21 18.75
C GLY A 189 15.76 -12.22 18.90
N ASN A 190 14.67 -11.84 19.60
CA ASN A 190 13.62 -12.77 19.99
C ASN A 190 12.89 -13.57 18.89
N ARG A 191 13.16 -13.42 17.58
CA ARG A 191 12.64 -14.32 16.53
C ARG A 191 13.58 -14.55 15.34
N SER A 192 13.46 -15.76 14.81
CA SER A 192 14.31 -16.53 13.91
C SER A 192 14.47 -15.99 12.49
N SER A 193 15.71 -15.97 12.02
CA SER A 193 16.19 -15.68 10.67
C SER A 193 15.41 -16.39 9.54
N ILE A 194 15.08 -15.66 8.48
CA ILE A 194 14.54 -16.20 7.21
C ILE A 194 15.62 -17.05 6.56
N SER A 195 15.21 -18.22 6.08
CA SER A 195 16.01 -19.06 5.19
C SER A 195 15.57 -18.86 3.74
N ILE A 196 16.51 -18.86 2.80
CA ILE A 196 16.25 -18.94 1.35
C ILE A 196 16.39 -20.37 0.81
N ASP A 197 16.74 -21.33 1.67
CA ASP A 197 16.95 -22.75 1.37
C ASP A 197 15.78 -23.72 1.72
N PRO A 198 14.50 -23.33 1.91
CA PRO A 198 13.50 -24.33 2.24
C PRO A 198 13.19 -25.26 1.07
N TRP A 199 13.31 -26.55 1.35
CA TRP A 199 12.98 -27.66 0.45
C TRP A 199 11.49 -27.98 0.39
N ASP A 200 10.65 -27.44 1.28
CA ASP A 200 9.21 -27.75 1.38
C ASP A 200 8.45 -26.50 1.86
N SER A 201 7.58 -25.96 1.00
CA SER A 201 6.85 -24.72 1.25
C SER A 201 5.62 -24.88 2.16
N HIS A 202 4.98 -26.05 2.20
CA HIS A 202 3.72 -26.21 2.95
C HIS A 202 3.92 -26.30 4.47
N THR A 203 5.15 -26.59 4.92
CA THR A 203 5.52 -26.66 6.35
C THR A 203 6.27 -25.43 6.87
N LEU A 204 6.45 -24.37 6.06
CA LEU A 204 7.30 -23.22 6.40
C LEU A 204 6.81 -22.38 7.56
N ILE A 205 7.67 -22.11 8.53
CA ILE A 205 7.42 -21.09 9.55
C ILE A 205 8.15 -19.81 9.11
N GLY A 206 7.54 -18.99 8.25
CA GLY A 206 8.06 -17.65 7.94
C GLY A 206 9.33 -17.58 7.08
N CYS A 207 9.52 -18.49 6.12
CA CYS A 207 10.69 -18.51 5.23
C CYS A 207 10.32 -18.23 3.75
N ILE A 208 11.33 -18.00 2.90
CA ILE A 208 11.18 -17.85 1.44
C ILE A 208 11.63 -19.17 0.81
N GLY A 209 10.71 -19.91 0.18
CA GLY A 209 10.96 -21.27 -0.34
C GLY A 209 11.42 -21.31 -1.79
N ILE A 210 12.40 -22.17 -2.11
CA ILE A 210 12.76 -22.51 -3.49
C ILE A 210 12.07 -23.83 -3.83
N ARG A 211 11.24 -23.82 -4.87
CA ARG A 211 10.12 -24.78 -5.00
C ARG A 211 10.43 -26.06 -5.78
N GLY A 212 9.76 -27.14 -5.39
CA GLY A 212 9.26 -28.17 -6.32
C GLY A 212 7.77 -27.94 -6.66
N ASP A 213 7.24 -28.70 -7.62
CA ASP A 213 5.85 -28.56 -8.11
C ASP A 213 4.80 -28.71 -6.99
N LYS A 214 3.75 -27.87 -6.99
CA LYS A 214 2.64 -27.85 -6.00
C LYS A 214 3.10 -27.77 -4.53
N GLY A 215 4.22 -27.11 -4.27
CA GLY A 215 4.80 -27.03 -2.93
C GLY A 215 5.45 -28.33 -2.44
N ALA A 216 5.72 -29.26 -3.35
CA ALA A 216 6.49 -30.46 -3.06
C ALA A 216 7.98 -30.16 -2.90
N PHE A 217 8.72 -31.22 -2.58
CA PHE A 217 10.17 -31.13 -2.46
C PHE A 217 10.82 -30.69 -3.78
N HIS A 218 11.78 -29.76 -3.69
CA HIS A 218 12.61 -29.39 -4.84
C HIS A 218 13.31 -30.63 -5.42
N SER A 219 13.54 -30.63 -6.73
CA SER A 219 14.07 -31.79 -7.47
C SER A 219 15.42 -32.30 -6.93
N SER A 220 16.28 -31.38 -6.48
CA SER A 220 17.56 -31.73 -5.85
C SER A 220 17.42 -32.54 -4.56
N PHE A 221 16.31 -32.40 -3.82
CA PHE A 221 16.01 -33.26 -2.68
C PHE A 221 15.39 -34.59 -3.11
N THR A 222 14.50 -34.56 -4.10
CA THR A 222 13.86 -35.80 -4.57
C THR A 222 14.85 -36.77 -5.20
N ALA A 223 15.93 -36.25 -5.80
CA ALA A 223 17.02 -37.02 -6.40
C ALA A 223 17.89 -37.79 -5.37
N LEU A 224 17.80 -37.47 -4.09
CA LEU A 224 18.57 -38.15 -3.04
C LEU A 224 18.10 -39.60 -2.83
N THR A 225 19.04 -40.47 -2.47
CA THR A 225 18.73 -41.85 -2.06
C THR A 225 17.90 -41.88 -0.77
N VAL A 226 17.23 -43.01 -0.52
CA VAL A 226 16.45 -43.23 0.71
C VAL A 226 17.31 -43.02 1.95
N GLU A 227 18.57 -43.46 1.93
CA GLU A 227 19.48 -43.31 3.06
C GLU A 227 19.89 -41.84 3.28
N GLN A 228 20.26 -41.14 2.20
CA GLN A 228 20.62 -39.72 2.27
C GLN A 228 19.47 -38.86 2.82
N LYS A 229 18.21 -39.21 2.53
CA LYS A 229 17.01 -38.50 3.01
C LYS A 229 16.79 -38.65 4.53
N LYS A 230 17.34 -39.67 5.19
CA LYS A 230 17.24 -39.86 6.64
C LYS A 230 18.08 -38.85 7.43
N THR A 231 19.21 -38.43 6.87
CA THR A 231 20.09 -37.44 7.51
C THR A 231 19.52 -36.02 7.36
N TYR A 232 19.24 -35.35 8.47
CA TYR A 232 18.59 -34.04 8.45
C TYR A 232 19.41 -32.94 7.76
N LYS A 233 20.75 -32.92 7.92
CA LYS A 233 21.62 -31.93 7.26
C LYS A 233 21.60 -32.02 5.73
N ASN A 234 21.46 -33.24 5.19
CA ASN A 234 21.45 -33.50 3.74
C ASN A 234 20.28 -32.79 3.05
N LYS A 235 19.16 -32.58 3.75
CA LYS A 235 18.01 -31.83 3.22
C LYS A 235 18.37 -30.40 2.85
N TYR A 236 19.23 -29.75 3.64
CA TYR A 236 19.70 -28.39 3.38
C TYR A 236 20.86 -28.39 2.39
N HIS A 237 21.83 -29.31 2.53
CA HIS A 237 22.99 -29.35 1.63
C HIS A 237 22.58 -29.49 0.15
N CYS A 238 21.59 -30.33 -0.18
CA CYS A 238 21.18 -30.48 -1.59
C CYS A 238 20.58 -29.20 -2.20
N ILE A 239 19.85 -28.41 -1.41
CA ILE A 239 19.27 -27.13 -1.86
C ILE A 239 20.36 -26.06 -1.92
N ASN A 240 21.23 -26.01 -0.91
CA ASN A 240 22.35 -25.08 -0.87
C ASN A 240 23.28 -25.30 -2.07
N ASN A 241 23.63 -26.55 -2.39
CA ASN A 241 24.45 -26.87 -3.55
C ASN A 241 23.79 -26.42 -4.86
N TYR A 242 22.47 -26.63 -5.01
CA TYR A 242 21.74 -26.13 -6.17
C TYR A 242 21.73 -24.60 -6.25
N LEU A 243 21.52 -23.92 -5.13
CA LEU A 243 21.60 -22.47 -5.06
C LEU A 243 22.99 -21.95 -5.43
N GLU A 244 24.04 -22.64 -4.97
CA GLU A 244 25.44 -22.31 -5.24
C GLU A 244 25.81 -22.51 -6.72
N THR A 245 25.12 -23.38 -7.47
CA THR A 245 25.34 -23.48 -8.93
C THR A 245 24.73 -22.30 -9.69
N ILE A 246 23.65 -21.72 -9.16
CA ILE A 246 22.95 -20.58 -9.77
C ILE A 246 23.55 -19.25 -9.30
N ILE A 247 24.04 -19.20 -8.07
CA ILE A 247 24.61 -18.03 -7.39
C ILE A 247 25.94 -18.44 -6.74
N PRO A 248 27.02 -18.58 -7.51
CA PRO A 248 28.35 -18.96 -7.02
C PRO A 248 28.88 -18.07 -5.89
N GLU A 249 28.48 -16.80 -5.86
CA GLU A 249 28.80 -15.83 -4.81
C GLU A 249 28.38 -16.31 -3.42
N LEU A 250 27.37 -17.18 -3.33
CA LEU A 250 26.94 -17.80 -2.08
C LEU A 250 28.04 -18.62 -1.41
N THR A 251 28.96 -19.21 -2.18
CA THR A 251 30.10 -19.94 -1.61
C THR A 251 31.07 -19.02 -0.86
N GLY A 252 31.12 -17.73 -1.21
CA GLY A 252 32.01 -16.74 -0.60
C GLY A 252 31.41 -15.97 0.58
N ILE A 253 30.15 -16.23 0.94
CA ILE A 253 29.52 -15.48 2.04
C ILE A 253 30.13 -15.87 3.38
N TYR A 254 29.93 -14.96 4.34
CA TYR A 254 30.34 -15.19 5.70
C TYR A 254 29.79 -16.51 6.26
N GLY A 255 30.65 -17.32 6.86
CA GLY A 255 30.38 -18.65 7.41
C GLY A 255 30.38 -19.78 6.39
N ARG A 256 30.02 -19.53 5.13
CA ARG A 256 30.04 -20.58 4.08
C ARG A 256 31.45 -20.77 3.53
N ARG A 257 32.21 -19.67 3.39
CA ARG A 257 33.54 -19.69 2.77
C ARG A 257 34.53 -20.66 3.43
N GLY A 258 34.48 -20.78 4.75
CA GLY A 258 35.32 -21.72 5.52
C GLY A 258 34.71 -23.10 5.70
N PHE A 259 33.48 -23.34 5.25
CA PHE A 259 32.78 -24.61 5.47
C PHE A 259 33.02 -25.58 4.30
N SER A 260 33.32 -26.83 4.61
CA SER A 260 33.30 -27.96 3.68
C SER A 260 32.84 -29.23 4.39
N SER A 261 32.32 -30.20 3.65
CA SER A 261 31.93 -31.50 4.20
C SER A 261 31.90 -32.56 3.11
N SER A 262 32.40 -33.76 3.40
CA SER A 262 32.31 -34.93 2.53
C SER A 262 31.22 -35.93 2.96
N ASP A 263 30.47 -35.62 4.02
CA ASP A 263 29.49 -36.55 4.59
C ASP A 263 28.15 -36.52 3.86
N GLY A 264 27.73 -37.66 3.31
CA GLY A 264 26.37 -37.91 2.80
C GLY A 264 26.02 -37.16 1.51
N ILE A 265 26.26 -35.85 1.48
CA ILE A 265 26.21 -34.96 0.30
C ILE A 265 27.44 -34.06 0.37
N VAL A 266 28.25 -34.10 -0.69
CA VAL A 266 29.48 -33.31 -0.79
C VAL A 266 29.17 -31.82 -0.85
N VAL A 267 29.81 -31.06 0.02
CA VAL A 267 29.83 -29.59 0.03
C VAL A 267 31.28 -29.15 -0.14
N ALA A 268 31.58 -28.56 -1.30
CA ALA A 268 32.94 -28.17 -1.66
C ALA A 268 33.43 -26.95 -0.87
N GLU A 269 34.76 -26.89 -0.70
CA GLU A 269 35.44 -25.70 -0.17
C GLU A 269 35.22 -24.52 -1.13
N SER A 270 35.11 -23.32 -0.56
CA SER A 270 34.96 -22.11 -1.36
C SER A 270 36.25 -21.74 -2.06
N SER A 271 36.15 -21.22 -3.28
CA SER A 271 37.29 -20.62 -3.98
C SER A 271 37.64 -19.22 -3.45
N TYR A 272 36.80 -18.65 -2.57
CA TYR A 272 36.98 -17.30 -2.04
C TYR A 272 37.76 -17.31 -0.73
N THR A 273 38.83 -16.52 -0.69
CA THR A 273 39.61 -16.24 0.52
C THR A 273 39.11 -15.01 1.28
N GLU A 274 38.22 -14.23 0.67
CA GLU A 274 37.65 -13.01 1.23
C GLU A 274 36.11 -13.09 1.26
N GLU A 275 35.49 -12.20 2.03
CA GLU A 275 34.04 -12.13 2.11
C GLU A 275 33.40 -11.61 0.83
N ILE A 276 32.40 -12.35 0.36
CA ILE A 276 31.51 -11.89 -0.70
C ILE A 276 30.24 -11.31 -0.10
N ASN A 277 30.02 -10.03 -0.41
CA ASN A 277 28.82 -9.33 -0.01
C ASN A 277 27.65 -9.79 -0.88
N THR A 278 26.79 -10.63 -0.31
CA THR A 278 25.50 -10.97 -0.92
C THR A 278 24.37 -10.28 -0.17
N TYR A 279 23.64 -9.43 -0.88
CA TYR A 279 22.50 -8.69 -0.38
C TYR A 279 21.18 -9.32 -0.82
N ILE A 280 20.12 -8.98 -0.10
CA ILE A 280 18.75 -9.34 -0.47
C ILE A 280 17.85 -8.10 -0.42
N LEU A 281 17.02 -7.95 -1.45
CA LEU A 281 15.89 -7.02 -1.52
C LEU A 281 14.60 -7.84 -1.66
N VAL A 282 13.56 -7.52 -0.90
CA VAL A 282 12.28 -8.23 -0.98
C VAL A 282 11.16 -7.22 -1.09
N ASP A 283 10.41 -7.22 -2.19
CA ASP A 283 9.24 -6.36 -2.35
C ASP A 283 8.16 -6.71 -1.33
N LEU A 284 7.29 -5.76 -0.99
CA LEU A 284 6.06 -6.09 -0.28
C LEU A 284 5.15 -6.96 -1.16
N LEU A 285 4.45 -7.92 -0.55
CA LEU A 285 3.43 -8.70 -1.24
C LEU A 285 2.20 -7.86 -1.53
N THR A 286 1.60 -8.08 -2.68
CA THR A 286 0.50 -7.24 -3.19
C THR A 286 -0.81 -7.49 -2.43
N GLU A 287 -0.99 -8.71 -1.91
CA GLU A 287 -2.07 -9.15 -1.03
C GLU A 287 -1.94 -8.66 0.40
N ILE A 288 -0.73 -8.27 0.79
CA ILE A 288 -0.44 -7.67 2.09
C ILE A 288 -0.47 -6.16 1.87
N ASN A 289 -1.67 -5.61 1.85
CA ASN A 289 -1.85 -4.20 1.63
C ASN A 289 -1.17 -3.41 2.76
N SER A 290 -0.07 -2.71 2.46
CA SER A 290 0.52 -1.70 3.36
C SER A 290 -0.42 -0.51 3.56
N CYS A 291 -1.48 -0.41 2.76
CA CYS A 291 -2.52 0.59 2.92
C CYS A 291 -3.53 0.22 4.00
N LYS A 292 -3.14 0.35 5.27
CA LYS A 292 -4.05 0.36 6.42
C LYS A 292 -4.75 1.72 6.54
N CYS A 293 -5.22 2.33 5.44
CA CYS A 293 -6.01 3.56 5.55
C CYS A 293 -7.31 3.24 6.28
N LYS A 294 -7.42 3.69 7.53
CA LYS A 294 -8.67 3.65 8.28
C LYS A 294 -9.70 4.51 7.56
N SER A 295 -10.93 4.03 7.51
CA SER A 295 -12.07 4.77 6.95
C SER A 295 -12.27 6.10 7.67
N LEU A 296 -13.11 6.97 7.08
CA LEU A 296 -13.58 8.22 7.68
C LEU A 296 -13.98 8.05 9.15
N ASP A 297 -13.94 9.14 9.94
CA ASP A 297 -14.36 9.05 11.34
C ASP A 297 -15.86 8.68 11.40
N PRO A 298 -16.32 7.83 12.35
CA PRO A 298 -17.73 7.48 12.46
C PRO A 298 -18.67 8.70 12.48
N PRO A 299 -19.89 8.59 11.92
CA PRO A 299 -20.48 7.42 11.25
C PRO A 299 -20.01 7.29 9.78
N VAL A 300 -19.17 6.28 9.50
CA VAL A 300 -18.42 6.14 8.25
C VAL A 300 -19.32 6.14 7.02
N GLU A 301 -20.31 5.24 6.99
CA GLU A 301 -21.22 5.04 5.86
C GLU A 301 -21.99 6.31 5.51
N LYS A 302 -22.50 7.04 6.51
CA LYS A 302 -23.21 8.31 6.29
C LYS A 302 -22.31 9.39 5.68
N ARG A 303 -21.03 9.42 6.04
CA ARG A 303 -20.08 10.36 5.45
C ARG A 303 -19.74 9.98 4.02
N GLU A 304 -19.47 8.70 3.77
CA GLU A 304 -19.16 8.19 2.43
C GLU A 304 -20.32 8.44 1.46
N ASP A 305 -21.55 8.12 1.86
CA ASP A 305 -22.75 8.36 1.07
C ASP A 305 -22.91 9.84 0.71
N PHE A 306 -22.72 10.73 1.69
CA PHE A 306 -22.82 12.17 1.49
C PHE A 306 -21.75 12.71 0.53
N TYR A 307 -20.49 12.28 0.69
CA TYR A 307 -19.41 12.72 -0.19
C TYR A 307 -19.52 12.13 -1.59
N ASN A 308 -20.01 10.90 -1.73
CA ASN A 308 -20.23 10.26 -3.02
C ASN A 308 -21.41 10.88 -3.80
N SER A 309 -22.42 11.44 -3.12
CA SER A 309 -23.53 12.16 -3.75
C SER A 309 -23.25 13.66 -3.90
N PHE A 310 -23.62 14.45 -2.90
CA PHE A 310 -23.57 15.91 -2.92
C PHE A 310 -22.13 16.41 -3.06
N GLY A 311 -21.18 15.74 -2.41
CA GLY A 311 -19.76 16.08 -2.49
C GLY A 311 -19.22 16.03 -3.93
N THR A 312 -19.35 14.88 -4.60
CA THR A 312 -18.96 14.68 -6.00
C THR A 312 -19.66 15.67 -6.92
N LYS A 313 -20.99 15.81 -6.78
CA LYS A 313 -21.80 16.74 -7.60
C LYS A 313 -21.28 18.16 -7.54
N THR A 314 -20.92 18.63 -6.35
CA THR A 314 -20.43 19.99 -6.13
C THR A 314 -19.03 20.20 -6.71
N ILE A 315 -18.12 19.23 -6.54
CA ILE A 315 -16.76 19.29 -7.12
C ILE A 315 -16.83 19.26 -8.65
N ASP A 316 -17.68 18.41 -9.22
CA ASP A 316 -17.89 18.33 -10.67
C ASP A 316 -18.44 19.64 -11.23
N TYR A 317 -19.34 20.29 -10.51
CA TYR A 317 -19.87 21.60 -10.90
C TYR A 317 -18.77 22.65 -11.03
N ILE A 318 -17.90 22.80 -10.03
CA ILE A 318 -16.78 23.76 -10.08
C ILE A 318 -15.79 23.39 -11.18
N THR A 319 -15.42 22.10 -11.28
CA THR A 319 -14.48 21.60 -12.29
C THR A 319 -14.95 21.89 -13.72
N LYS A 320 -16.26 21.80 -13.99
CA LYS A 320 -16.83 22.09 -15.31
C LYS A 320 -16.95 23.58 -15.61
N LYS A 321 -17.06 24.43 -14.59
CA LYS A 321 -17.36 25.87 -14.73
C LYS A 321 -16.12 26.76 -14.66
N SER A 322 -15.02 26.30 -14.09
CA SER A 322 -13.81 27.11 -13.90
C SER A 322 -12.55 26.26 -13.85
N THR A 323 -11.41 26.89 -14.08
CA THR A 323 -10.07 26.33 -13.86
C THR A 323 -9.53 26.59 -12.46
N ALA A 324 -10.28 27.31 -11.61
CA ALA A 324 -9.95 27.50 -10.20
C ALA A 324 -9.84 26.16 -9.47
N ASN A 325 -9.26 26.16 -8.27
CA ASN A 325 -9.14 24.97 -7.44
C ASN A 325 -10.52 24.32 -7.23
N LYS A 326 -10.72 23.15 -7.85
CA LYS A 326 -12.00 22.41 -7.81
C LYS A 326 -12.51 22.12 -6.40
N PHE A 327 -11.61 22.08 -5.41
CA PHE A 327 -11.97 21.85 -4.01
C PHE A 327 -12.54 23.08 -3.31
N LYS A 328 -12.66 24.25 -3.97
CA LYS A 328 -13.52 25.34 -3.48
C LYS A 328 -14.99 24.92 -3.33
N ALA A 329 -15.40 23.86 -4.03
CA ALA A 329 -16.65 23.14 -3.78
C ALA A 329 -16.85 22.75 -2.30
N LEU A 330 -15.77 22.54 -1.53
CA LEU A 330 -15.84 22.21 -0.12
C LEU A 330 -16.51 23.31 0.73
N TYR A 331 -16.56 24.56 0.26
CA TYR A 331 -17.28 25.65 0.94
C TYR A 331 -18.79 25.40 0.94
N MET A 332 -19.36 25.04 -0.21
CA MET A 332 -20.77 24.65 -0.33
C MET A 332 -21.06 23.35 0.43
N ILE A 333 -20.14 22.39 0.41
CA ILE A 333 -20.28 21.12 1.16
C ILE A 333 -20.29 21.39 2.67
N ALA A 334 -19.47 22.34 3.15
CA ALA A 334 -19.46 22.76 4.54
C ALA A 334 -20.78 23.44 4.95
N GLN A 335 -21.29 24.36 4.11
CA GLN A 335 -22.59 24.98 4.34
C GLN A 335 -23.71 23.93 4.32
N ARG A 336 -23.68 22.98 3.38
CA ARG A 336 -24.64 21.87 3.31
C ARG A 336 -24.67 21.04 4.59
N ARG A 337 -23.53 20.89 5.26
CA ARG A 337 -23.43 20.20 6.55
C ARG A 337 -23.95 21.03 7.70
N GLN A 338 -23.84 22.35 7.64
CA GLN A 338 -24.46 23.24 8.61
C GLN A 338 -25.99 23.18 8.52
N GLU A 339 -26.53 23.10 7.31
CA GLU A 339 -27.98 23.11 7.06
C GLU A 339 -28.66 21.77 7.35
N ASN A 340 -28.05 20.67 6.91
CA ASN A 340 -28.73 19.37 6.85
C ASN A 340 -27.81 18.20 7.27
N GLY A 341 -26.69 18.48 7.93
CA GLY A 341 -25.75 17.45 8.41
C GLY A 341 -25.28 16.50 7.30
N PHE A 342 -25.18 15.20 7.60
CA PHE A 342 -24.88 14.14 6.62
C PHE A 342 -26.15 13.52 6.01
N THR A 343 -27.32 14.12 6.18
CA THR A 343 -28.58 13.52 5.73
C THR A 343 -28.61 13.39 4.21
N LYS A 344 -28.74 12.16 3.70
CA LYS A 344 -28.80 11.86 2.26
C LYS A 344 -30.09 12.36 1.62
N ASN A 345 -31.23 12.02 2.22
CA ASN A 345 -32.56 12.41 1.74
C ASN A 345 -33.08 13.59 2.56
N VAL A 346 -32.98 14.78 1.99
CA VAL A 346 -33.51 16.01 2.61
C VAL A 346 -34.95 16.24 2.24
N ILE A 347 -35.72 16.81 3.17
CA ILE A 347 -37.13 17.13 2.94
C ILE A 347 -37.25 18.12 1.79
N GLY A 348 -38.19 17.85 0.88
CA GLY A 348 -38.45 18.69 -0.30
C GLY A 348 -37.30 18.76 -1.30
N ASN A 349 -36.36 17.80 -1.27
CA ASN A 349 -35.16 17.81 -2.12
C ASN A 349 -34.38 19.13 -2.05
N ASN A 350 -34.43 19.80 -0.90
CA ASN A 350 -33.85 21.13 -0.68
C ASN A 350 -32.53 20.99 0.11
N PRO A 351 -31.38 20.83 -0.57
CA PRO A 351 -30.12 20.53 0.11
C PRO A 351 -29.71 21.62 1.09
N MET A 352 -30.07 22.88 0.81
CA MET A 352 -29.53 24.02 1.54
C MET A 352 -30.56 24.72 2.43
N ASN A 353 -31.75 24.12 2.66
CA ASN A 353 -32.85 24.76 3.38
C ASN A 353 -33.21 26.16 2.82
N ILE A 354 -33.28 26.27 1.50
CA ILE A 354 -33.66 27.52 0.82
C ILE A 354 -35.10 27.88 1.18
N LYS A 355 -35.32 29.10 1.67
CA LYS A 355 -36.67 29.64 1.85
C LYS A 355 -37.28 30.10 0.53
N GLY A 356 -38.61 30.02 0.40
CA GLY A 356 -39.34 30.50 -0.78
C GLY A 356 -39.95 29.36 -1.60
N ASN A 357 -39.98 29.51 -2.93
CA ASN A 357 -40.60 28.55 -3.85
C ASN A 357 -39.51 27.79 -4.62
N GLY A 358 -39.62 26.47 -4.66
CA GLY A 358 -38.94 25.62 -5.64
C GLY A 358 -39.87 25.35 -6.84
N ASP A 359 -39.45 24.46 -7.75
CA ASP A 359 -40.24 24.09 -8.93
C ASP A 359 -41.54 23.34 -8.60
N LEU A 360 -41.63 22.76 -7.39
CA LEU A 360 -42.86 22.19 -6.82
C LEU A 360 -43.51 23.08 -5.73
N GLY A 361 -43.17 24.36 -5.70
CA GLY A 361 -43.71 25.32 -4.72
C GLY A 361 -43.02 25.19 -3.36
N GLN A 362 -43.79 24.98 -2.29
CA GLN A 362 -43.28 25.05 -0.91
C GLN A 362 -43.60 23.78 -0.12
N VAL A 363 -42.73 23.46 0.84
CA VAL A 363 -42.95 22.45 1.86
C VAL A 363 -42.81 23.09 3.24
N ALA A 364 -43.70 22.74 4.16
CA ALA A 364 -43.67 23.22 5.53
C ALA A 364 -42.67 22.40 6.35
N ILE A 365 -41.71 23.07 6.98
CA ILE A 365 -40.69 22.44 7.83
C ILE A 365 -40.56 23.26 9.12
N ASP A 366 -40.49 22.58 10.25
CA ASP A 366 -40.19 23.22 11.54
C ASP A 366 -38.72 23.65 11.58
N THR A 367 -38.47 24.90 11.96
CA THR A 367 -37.12 25.50 11.99
C THR A 367 -36.91 26.31 13.27
N HIS A 368 -35.79 27.02 13.36
CA HIS A 368 -35.51 27.97 14.43
C HIS A 368 -35.02 29.30 13.86
N GLU A 369 -35.39 30.40 14.52
CA GLU A 369 -35.01 31.75 14.10
C GLU A 369 -34.58 32.61 15.28
N THR A 370 -33.68 33.57 15.00
CA THR A 370 -33.37 34.65 15.93
C THR A 370 -34.23 35.86 15.59
N LEU A 371 -35.16 36.19 16.48
CA LEU A 371 -36.04 37.36 16.33
C LEU A 371 -35.23 38.67 16.42
N LYS A 372 -35.81 39.80 15.98
CA LYS A 372 -35.18 41.13 16.04
C LYS A 372 -34.69 41.54 17.45
N ASN A 373 -35.25 40.96 18.51
CA ASN A 373 -34.85 41.18 19.90
C ASN A 373 -33.74 40.23 20.38
N GLY A 374 -33.13 39.44 19.49
CA GLY A 374 -32.04 38.50 19.79
C GLY A 374 -32.48 37.15 20.36
N LYS A 375 -33.79 36.90 20.54
CA LYS A 375 -34.28 35.62 21.09
C LYS A 375 -34.34 34.53 20.02
N TYR A 376 -33.68 33.41 20.29
CA TYR A 376 -33.73 32.20 19.46
C TYR A 376 -34.97 31.35 19.81
N VAL A 377 -35.87 31.13 18.86
CA VAL A 377 -37.15 30.43 19.07
C VAL A 377 -37.40 29.37 17.99
N PRO A 378 -38.07 28.25 18.33
CA PRO A 378 -38.59 27.33 17.31
C PRO A 378 -39.76 27.99 16.57
N VAL A 379 -39.78 27.85 15.25
CA VAL A 379 -40.85 28.32 14.35
C VAL A 379 -41.42 27.10 13.63
N LYS A 380 -42.73 26.89 13.76
CA LYS A 380 -43.41 25.72 13.17
C LYS A 380 -43.97 26.04 11.79
N GLY A 381 -43.87 25.08 10.88
CA GLY A 381 -44.48 25.15 9.55
C GLY A 381 -43.94 26.26 8.65
N GLU A 382 -42.67 26.64 8.81
CA GLU A 382 -42.03 27.63 7.97
C GLU A 382 -41.90 27.10 6.53
N LYS A 383 -42.08 27.97 5.55
CA LYS A 383 -42.20 27.60 4.14
C LYS A 383 -40.85 27.58 3.43
N PHE A 384 -40.35 26.39 3.16
CA PHE A 384 -39.14 26.15 2.40
C PHE A 384 -39.45 25.75 0.96
N ALA A 385 -38.52 26.03 0.05
CA ALA A 385 -38.62 25.63 -1.33
C ALA A 385 -38.72 24.10 -1.44
N ASN A 386 -39.66 23.63 -2.26
CA ASN A 386 -39.86 22.21 -2.56
C ASN A 386 -39.45 21.94 -4.01
N PHE A 387 -38.59 20.94 -4.19
CA PHE A 387 -38.00 20.61 -5.48
C PHE A 387 -38.39 19.21 -5.98
N SER A 388 -38.56 19.08 -7.29
CA SER A 388 -38.86 17.81 -7.96
C SER A 388 -37.77 16.75 -7.79
N SER A 389 -36.51 17.18 -7.60
CA SER A 389 -35.35 16.32 -7.43
C SER A 389 -34.23 17.04 -6.70
N GLU A 390 -33.26 16.30 -6.17
CA GLU A 390 -32.06 16.89 -5.55
C GLU A 390 -31.26 17.76 -6.54
N ASP A 391 -31.25 17.39 -7.82
CA ASP A 391 -30.59 18.18 -8.88
C ASP A 391 -31.30 19.51 -9.11
N ALA A 392 -32.64 19.52 -9.11
CA ALA A 392 -33.42 20.74 -9.17
C ALA A 392 -33.15 21.63 -7.94
N GLY A 393 -33.05 21.05 -6.75
CA GLY A 393 -32.69 21.77 -5.52
C GLY A 393 -31.26 22.32 -5.54
N PHE A 394 -30.28 21.55 -6.04
CA PHE A 394 -28.90 22.02 -6.23
C PHE A 394 -28.84 23.18 -7.21
N LYS A 395 -29.55 23.09 -8.35
CA LYS A 395 -29.64 24.19 -9.31
C LYS A 395 -30.29 25.43 -8.69
N GLY A 396 -31.39 25.26 -7.95
CA GLY A 396 -32.06 26.36 -7.25
C GLY A 396 -31.13 27.06 -6.24
N TYR A 397 -30.25 26.31 -5.57
CA TYR A 397 -29.22 26.89 -4.71
C TYR A 397 -28.19 27.71 -5.50
N ILE A 398 -27.69 27.19 -6.63
CA ILE A 398 -26.76 27.92 -7.49
C ILE A 398 -27.40 29.22 -8.00
N ASP A 399 -28.63 29.16 -8.49
CA ASP A 399 -29.37 30.34 -8.98
C ASP A 399 -29.56 31.38 -7.85
N LEU A 400 -29.77 30.93 -6.60
CA LEU A 400 -29.84 31.80 -5.44
C LEU A 400 -28.50 32.46 -5.11
N LEU A 401 -27.40 31.71 -5.14
CA LEU A 401 -26.06 32.25 -4.94
C LEU A 401 -25.76 33.32 -6.00
N GLU A 402 -26.03 33.03 -7.27
CA GLU A 402 -25.78 33.96 -8.37
C GLU A 402 -26.58 35.27 -8.22
N SER A 403 -27.86 35.16 -7.88
CA SER A 403 -28.79 36.31 -7.86
C SER A 403 -28.80 37.11 -6.57
N ASN A 404 -28.53 36.48 -5.42
CA ASN A 404 -28.68 37.11 -4.10
C ASN A 404 -27.38 37.14 -3.28
N PHE A 405 -26.49 36.15 -3.43
CA PHE A 405 -25.25 36.03 -2.66
C PHE A 405 -24.03 36.01 -3.59
N ASN A 406 -23.96 37.00 -4.49
CA ASN A 406 -23.07 36.97 -5.65
C ASN A 406 -21.58 36.96 -5.26
N ASP A 407 -21.21 37.58 -4.14
CA ASP A 407 -19.83 37.56 -3.63
C ASP A 407 -19.45 36.17 -3.10
N ALA A 408 -20.39 35.46 -2.45
CA ALA A 408 -20.19 34.06 -2.09
C ALA A 408 -20.04 33.21 -3.37
N TYR A 409 -20.90 33.42 -4.37
CA TYR A 409 -20.82 32.70 -5.65
C TYR A 409 -19.45 32.89 -6.32
N LYS A 410 -18.98 34.14 -6.47
CA LYS A 410 -17.71 34.48 -7.11
C LYS A 410 -16.52 33.85 -6.39
N SER A 411 -16.54 33.78 -5.05
CA SER A 411 -15.44 33.20 -4.28
C SER A 411 -15.19 31.72 -4.58
N LEU A 412 -16.18 31.00 -5.13
CA LEU A 412 -16.05 29.60 -5.57
C LEU A 412 -15.18 29.44 -6.83
N PHE A 413 -14.92 30.52 -7.56
CA PHE A 413 -14.23 30.50 -8.86
C PHE A 413 -12.95 31.36 -8.91
N ASP A 414 -12.50 31.89 -7.77
CA ASP A 414 -11.31 32.76 -7.68
C ASP A 414 -10.35 32.25 -6.60
N ASP A 415 -9.19 31.73 -7.01
CA ASP A 415 -8.17 31.15 -6.12
C ASP A 415 -7.56 32.13 -5.12
N SER A 416 -7.75 33.44 -5.29
CA SER A 416 -7.37 34.44 -4.29
C SER A 416 -8.32 34.50 -3.09
N LYS A 417 -9.52 33.94 -3.23
CA LYS A 417 -10.59 33.95 -2.22
C LYS A 417 -10.56 32.73 -1.31
N THR A 418 -11.02 32.87 -0.08
CA THR A 418 -11.03 31.79 0.93
C THR A 418 -12.45 31.46 1.40
N ILE A 419 -12.57 30.53 2.35
CA ILE A 419 -13.84 30.29 3.06
C ILE A 419 -14.36 31.54 3.77
N ASP A 420 -13.47 32.48 4.16
CA ASP A 420 -13.88 33.74 4.78
C ASP A 420 -14.70 34.57 3.80
N ASP A 421 -14.20 34.78 2.58
CA ASP A 421 -14.92 35.49 1.52
C ASP A 421 -16.27 34.83 1.21
N PHE A 422 -16.31 33.50 1.17
CA PHE A 422 -17.56 32.77 0.94
C PHE A 422 -18.59 33.05 2.03
N THR A 423 -18.19 32.94 3.30
CA THR A 423 -19.11 33.15 4.43
C THR A 423 -19.53 34.61 4.61
N THR A 424 -18.64 35.58 4.36
CA THR A 424 -18.99 37.01 4.30
C THR A 424 -19.94 37.30 3.12
N GLY A 425 -19.74 36.61 2.00
CA GLY A 425 -20.64 36.59 0.85
C GLY A 425 -22.08 36.20 1.20
N LEU A 426 -22.24 35.23 2.10
CA LEU A 426 -23.54 34.72 2.54
C LEU A 426 -24.20 35.61 3.59
N GLU A 427 -23.43 36.13 4.53
CA GLU A 427 -23.97 36.73 5.76
C GLU A 427 -23.96 38.25 5.76
N ASP A 428 -22.99 38.89 5.09
CA ASP A 428 -22.76 40.33 5.22
C ASP A 428 -23.11 41.10 3.94
N THR A 429 -23.07 40.45 2.77
CA THR A 429 -23.20 41.09 1.44
C THR A 429 -24.40 40.59 0.62
N GLY A 430 -25.24 39.75 1.20
CA GLY A 430 -26.46 39.25 0.56
C GLY A 430 -27.44 40.38 0.22
N LYS A 431 -27.90 40.44 -1.04
CA LYS A 431 -28.76 41.52 -1.56
C LYS A 431 -30.08 41.68 -0.78
N LYS A 432 -30.64 40.58 -0.30
CA LYS A 432 -31.88 40.53 0.50
C LYS A 432 -31.63 40.26 1.99
N GLY A 433 -30.40 40.45 2.46
CA GLY A 433 -29.97 40.13 3.82
C GLY A 433 -29.21 38.81 3.93
N PRO A 434 -28.89 38.38 5.17
CA PRO A 434 -28.07 37.20 5.44
C PRO A 434 -28.74 35.90 5.02
N TYR A 435 -27.94 34.87 4.75
CA TYR A 435 -28.44 33.51 4.48
C TYR A 435 -29.12 32.91 5.71
N ALA A 436 -28.50 33.03 6.89
CA ALA A 436 -29.02 32.50 8.14
C ALA A 436 -29.02 33.55 9.26
N THR A 437 -30.04 33.51 10.12
CA THR A 437 -30.08 34.38 11.32
C THR A 437 -29.33 33.79 12.51
N GLY A 438 -28.87 32.52 12.42
CA GLY A 438 -28.10 31.79 13.43
C GLY A 438 -28.66 31.80 14.85
N LYS A 439 -27.86 31.38 15.84
CA LYS A 439 -28.14 31.53 17.28
C LYS A 439 -27.00 32.31 17.90
N ALA A 440 -27.29 33.48 18.47
CA ALA A 440 -26.27 34.23 19.22
C ALA A 440 -25.75 33.39 20.39
N GLN A 441 -24.47 33.02 20.36
CA GLN A 441 -23.84 32.17 21.37
C GLN A 441 -22.37 32.57 21.59
N GLY A 442 -21.91 32.55 22.84
CA GLY A 442 -20.51 32.83 23.18
C GLY A 442 -20.06 34.26 22.87
N GLY A 443 -20.97 35.24 22.94
CA GLY A 443 -20.69 36.65 22.65
C GLY A 443 -20.71 37.03 21.17
N LEU A 444 -21.05 36.11 20.27
CA LEU A 444 -21.17 36.35 18.83
C LEU A 444 -22.61 36.70 18.43
N SER A 445 -22.76 37.49 17.36
CA SER A 445 -24.04 37.66 16.67
C SER A 445 -24.46 36.33 16.02
N GLY A 446 -25.74 36.21 15.64
CA GLY A 446 -26.22 35.00 14.97
C GLY A 446 -25.53 34.72 13.63
N THR A 447 -25.28 35.77 12.85
CA THR A 447 -24.56 35.68 11.56
C THR A 447 -23.09 35.33 11.77
N ASP A 448 -22.42 35.91 12.78
CA ASP A 448 -21.02 35.56 13.11
C ASP A 448 -20.87 34.12 13.62
N ASP A 449 -21.83 33.63 14.42
CA ASP A 449 -21.87 32.23 14.84
C ASP A 449 -22.07 31.30 13.63
N TYR A 450 -22.91 31.67 12.66
CA TYR A 450 -23.08 30.90 11.42
C TYR A 450 -21.79 30.85 10.59
N LYS A 451 -21.15 32.01 10.34
CA LYS A 451 -19.83 32.08 9.64
C LYS A 451 -18.82 31.16 10.33
N LYS A 452 -18.73 31.22 11.66
CA LYS A 452 -17.82 30.37 12.45
C LYS A 452 -18.14 28.89 12.27
N LYS A 453 -19.41 28.47 12.36
CA LYS A 453 -19.81 27.06 12.24
C LYS A 453 -19.51 26.49 10.86
N VAL A 454 -19.79 27.24 9.79
CA VAL A 454 -19.45 26.82 8.41
C VAL A 454 -17.95 26.65 8.25
N LYS A 455 -17.12 27.57 8.78
CA LYS A 455 -15.65 27.45 8.76
C LYS A 455 -15.13 26.24 9.52
N VAL A 456 -15.69 25.95 10.71
CA VAL A 456 -15.33 24.73 11.47
C VAL A 456 -15.70 23.47 10.70
N LEU A 457 -16.88 23.45 10.07
CA LEU A 457 -17.31 22.32 9.24
C LEU A 457 -16.43 22.16 8.00
N PHE A 458 -16.00 23.26 7.39
CA PHE A 458 -15.07 23.26 6.27
C PHE A 458 -13.75 22.56 6.62
N GLU A 459 -13.13 22.89 7.75
CA GLU A 459 -11.90 22.22 8.18
C GLU A 459 -12.12 20.71 8.40
N GLY A 460 -13.27 20.33 8.96
CA GLY A 460 -13.66 18.92 9.11
C GLY A 460 -13.82 18.21 7.76
N VAL A 461 -14.51 18.83 6.81
CA VAL A 461 -14.73 18.29 5.45
C VAL A 461 -13.39 18.20 4.70
N LYS A 462 -12.55 19.23 4.76
CA LYS A 462 -11.22 19.25 4.16
C LYS A 462 -10.35 18.10 4.70
N LYS A 463 -10.36 17.87 6.02
CA LYS A 463 -9.67 16.75 6.65
C LYS A 463 -10.20 15.40 6.16
N ASP A 464 -11.51 15.26 6.01
CA ASP A 464 -12.13 14.04 5.47
C ASP A 464 -11.69 13.79 4.01
N TYR A 465 -11.72 14.81 3.14
CA TYR A 465 -11.26 14.69 1.75
C TYR A 465 -9.77 14.38 1.64
N ILE A 466 -8.91 14.95 2.50
CA ILE A 466 -7.49 14.58 2.58
C ILE A 466 -7.36 13.09 2.89
N LYS A 467 -8.05 12.57 3.91
CA LYS A 467 -8.03 11.13 4.25
C LYS A 467 -8.51 10.26 3.08
N ILE A 468 -9.59 10.66 2.40
CA ILE A 468 -10.12 9.96 1.22
C ILE A 468 -9.07 9.88 0.12
N TYR A 469 -8.44 11.00 -0.22
CA TYR A 469 -7.45 11.06 -1.30
C TYR A 469 -6.12 10.39 -0.93
N GLU A 470 -5.67 10.47 0.33
CA GLU A 470 -4.52 9.71 0.81
C GLU A 470 -4.77 8.20 0.71
N CYS A 471 -5.97 7.75 1.06
CA CYS A 471 -6.39 6.35 0.91
C CYS A 471 -6.49 5.94 -0.57
N LYS A 472 -7.01 6.82 -1.46
CA LYS A 472 -6.99 6.60 -2.91
C LYS A 472 -5.57 6.48 -3.45
N LEU A 473 -4.67 7.40 -3.11
CA LEU A 473 -3.27 7.41 -3.54
C LEU A 473 -2.55 6.13 -3.13
N CYS A 474 -2.83 5.69 -1.90
CA CYS A 474 -2.24 4.52 -1.29
C CYS A 474 -2.75 3.20 -1.90
N LYS A 475 -3.98 3.17 -2.43
CA LYS A 475 -4.57 2.03 -3.17
C LYS A 475 -4.27 2.05 -4.67
N GLU A 476 -4.03 3.23 -5.25
CA GLU A 476 -3.79 3.40 -6.67
C GLU A 476 -2.47 2.75 -7.08
N LYS A 477 -2.44 2.15 -8.27
CA LYS A 477 -1.27 1.44 -8.81
C LYS A 477 -0.80 2.05 -10.12
N ASP A 478 -1.69 2.67 -10.88
CA ASP A 478 -1.33 3.34 -12.12
C ASP A 478 -0.54 4.63 -11.85
N SER A 479 0.59 4.77 -12.54
CA SER A 479 1.53 5.88 -12.31
C SER A 479 0.95 7.25 -12.70
N LYS A 480 0.11 7.32 -13.74
CA LYS A 480 -0.53 8.57 -14.17
C LYS A 480 -1.61 8.98 -13.18
N LYS A 481 -2.49 8.04 -12.80
CA LYS A 481 -3.52 8.27 -11.78
C LYS A 481 -2.92 8.62 -10.42
N LYS A 482 -1.80 8.01 -10.02
CA LYS A 482 -1.07 8.41 -8.80
C LYS A 482 -0.68 9.88 -8.85
N GLU A 483 -0.16 10.35 -9.97
CA GLU A 483 0.27 11.73 -10.13
C GLU A 483 -0.94 12.69 -10.12
N GLU A 484 -2.05 12.32 -10.77
CA GLU A 484 -3.32 13.05 -10.70
C GLU A 484 -3.82 13.16 -9.25
N ILE A 485 -3.82 12.06 -8.49
CA ILE A 485 -4.26 12.04 -7.09
C ILE A 485 -3.33 12.87 -6.19
N LYS A 486 -2.01 12.85 -6.44
CA LYS A 486 -1.06 13.73 -5.71
C LYS A 486 -1.32 15.20 -5.99
N ASN A 487 -1.55 15.56 -7.25
CA ASN A 487 -1.90 16.94 -7.63
C ASN A 487 -3.18 17.38 -6.93
N ASP A 488 -4.19 16.51 -6.87
CA ASP A 488 -5.42 16.76 -6.13
C ASP A 488 -5.20 16.92 -4.62
N LEU A 489 -4.33 16.10 -4.02
CA LEU A 489 -3.95 16.25 -2.61
C LEU A 489 -3.24 17.59 -2.34
N ASP A 490 -2.40 18.04 -3.25
CA ASP A 490 -1.71 19.33 -3.13
C ASP A 490 -2.70 20.50 -3.26
N LEU A 491 -3.67 20.41 -4.17
CA LEU A 491 -4.77 21.38 -4.27
C LEU A 491 -5.61 21.42 -3.00
N LEU A 492 -5.97 20.26 -2.43
CA LEU A 492 -6.69 20.15 -1.16
C LEU A 492 -5.92 20.78 0.00
N LYS A 493 -4.62 20.51 0.11
CA LYS A 493 -3.77 21.02 1.19
C LYS A 493 -3.57 22.53 1.12
N LYS A 494 -3.52 23.10 -0.08
CA LYS A 494 -3.39 24.55 -0.33
C LYS A 494 -4.70 25.32 -0.18
N LEU A 495 -5.84 24.64 -0.16
CA LEU A 495 -7.15 25.29 -0.01
C LEU A 495 -7.23 26.03 1.33
N LYS A 496 -7.65 27.29 1.29
CA LYS A 496 -7.76 28.17 2.47
C LYS A 496 -9.20 28.46 2.82
#